data_AF-A0A366EH54-F1
#
_entry.id   AF-A0A366EH54-F1
#
_cell.length_a   1.000
_cell.length_b   1.000
_cell.length_c   1.000
_cell.angle_alpha   90.00
_cell.angle_beta   90.00
_cell.angle_gamma   90.00
#
_symmetry.space_group_name_H-M   'P 1'
#
loop_
_entity.id
_entity.type
_entity.pdbx_description
1 polymer ?
#
loop_
_entity_poly.entity_id
_entity_poly.type
_entity_poly.pdbx_seq_one_letter_code
_entity_poly.pdbx_strand_id
1 'polypeptide(L)' 'MSAAPDEIVHFHRIDGLPIVLCAIESGDLLGVGTAVLKPDRFTERGAREFAERNARKSLAIEAEKRAAKARVA' A
#
# COMPACT_ATOMS: atom_id res chain seq x y z
N MET A 1 13.63 15.57 10.87
CA MET A 1 14.16 14.70 9.79
C MET A 1 13.03 13.79 9.36
N SER A 2 12.49 13.92 8.15
CA SER A 2 11.47 12.97 7.67
C SER A 2 12.22 11.75 7.15
N ALA A 3 12.20 10.65 7.90
CA ALA A 3 12.58 9.37 7.34
C ALA A 3 11.64 9.08 6.15
N ALA A 4 12.19 8.62 5.03
CA ALA A 4 11.35 8.08 3.98
C ALA A 4 10.53 6.93 4.58
N PRO A 5 9.25 6.80 4.23
CA PRO A 5 8.40 5.78 4.83
C PRO A 5 8.99 4.39 4.60
N ASP A 6 8.99 3.56 5.65
CA ASP A 6 9.45 2.18 5.55
C ASP A 6 8.46 1.40 4.66
N GLU A 7 8.97 0.87 3.55
CA GLU A 7 8.20 0.13 2.55
C GLU A 7 8.46 -1.37 2.72
N ILE A 8 7.40 -2.13 3.02
CA ILE A 8 7.45 -3.59 3.10
C ILE A 8 6.62 -4.17 1.94
N VAL A 9 7.27 -4.89 1.03
CA VAL A 9 6.61 -5.53 -0.12
C VAL A 9 6.68 -7.04 0.00
N HIS A 10 5.51 -7.70 0.00
CA HIS A 10 5.38 -9.14 0.00
C HIS A 10 4.74 -9.64 -1.28
N PHE A 11 5.32 -10.68 -1.87
CA PHE A 11 4.78 -11.37 -3.04
C PHE A 11 4.21 -12.72 -2.61
N HIS A 12 2.95 -12.95 -2.93
CA HIS A 12 2.22 -14.18 -2.67
C HIS A 12 1.60 -14.72 -3.96
N ARG A 13 1.23 -16.00 -3.95
CA ARG A 13 0.42 -16.62 -5.01
C ARG A 13 -0.71 -17.41 -4.36
N ILE A 14 -1.92 -17.27 -4.87
CA ILE A 14 -3.09 -18.08 -4.47
C ILE A 14 -3.65 -18.69 -5.75
N ASP A 15 -3.66 -20.03 -5.84
CA ASP A 15 -4.17 -20.78 -7.01
C ASP A 15 -3.61 -20.29 -8.36
N GLY A 16 -2.33 -19.90 -8.36
CA GLY A 16 -1.63 -19.38 -9.54
C GLY A 16 -1.86 -17.90 -9.83
N LEU A 17 -2.73 -17.21 -9.08
CA LEU A 17 -2.91 -15.76 -9.15
C LEU A 17 -1.81 -15.05 -8.35
N PRO A 18 -0.96 -14.24 -9.01
CA PRO A 18 0.02 -13.43 -8.30
C PRO A 18 -0.65 -12.29 -7.53
N ILE A 19 -0.31 -12.19 -6.25
CA ILE A 19 -0.76 -11.17 -5.31
C ILE A 19 0.46 -10.44 -4.77
N VAL A 20 0.46 -9.12 -4.85
CA VAL A 20 1.50 -8.28 -4.24
C VAL A 20 0.86 -7.43 -3.17
N LEU A 21 1.41 -7.50 -1.97
CA LEU A 21 1.04 -6.69 -0.81
C LEU A 21 2.15 -5.66 -0.61
N CYS A 22 1.78 -4.39 -0.44
CA CYS A 22 2.68 -3.32 -0.05
C CYS A 22 2.12 -2.67 1.22
N ALA A 23 2.95 -2.53 2.25
CA ALA A 23 2.67 -1.76 3.44
C ALA A 23 3.64 -0.57 3.50
N ILE A 24 3.10 0.61 3.80
CA ILE A 24 3.86 1.86 3.92
C ILE A 24 3.52 2.47 5.28
N GLU A 25 4.54 2.65 6.11
CA GLU A 25 4.41 3.26 7.43
C GLU A 25 4.83 4.73 7.40
N SER A 26 4.06 5.61 8.05
CA SER A 26 4.40 7.02 8.21
C SER A 26 3.90 7.55 9.54
N GLY A 27 4.82 7.80 10.48
CA GLY A 27 4.47 8.14 11.85
C GLY A 27 3.73 6.99 12.51
N ASP A 28 2.50 7.22 12.94
CA ASP A 28 1.62 6.20 13.53
C ASP A 28 0.49 5.75 12.59
N LEU A 29 0.66 6.00 11.29
CA LEU A 29 -0.26 5.59 10.25
C LEU A 29 0.35 4.47 9.40
N LEU A 30 -0.50 3.52 9.03
CA LEU A 30 -0.16 2.43 8.13
C LEU A 30 -1.08 2.45 6.91
N GLY A 31 -0.50 2.50 5.72
CA GLY A 31 -1.22 2.32 4.47
C GLY A 31 -0.92 0.95 3.87
N VAL A 32 -1.95 0.18 3.55
CA VAL A 32 -1.80 -1.13 2.92
C VAL A 32 -2.43 -1.12 1.53
N GLY A 33 -1.71 -1.65 0.56
CA GLY A 33 -2.14 -1.75 -0.82
C GLY A 33 -1.90 -3.14 -1.38
N THR A 34 -2.83 -3.59 -2.20
CA THR A 34 -2.78 -4.90 -2.84
C THR A 34 -2.85 -4.78 -4.35
N ALA A 35 -2.11 -5.62 -5.07
CA ALA A 35 -2.26 -5.83 -6.50
C ALA A 35 -2.54 -7.31 -6.76
N VAL A 36 -3.68 -7.61 -7.39
CA VAL A 36 -4.02 -8.96 -7.88
C VAL A 36 -4.11 -8.86 -9.38
N LEU A 37 -3.26 -9.62 -10.08
CA LEU A 37 -3.15 -9.55 -11.54
C LEU A 37 -3.42 -10.91 -12.14
N LYS A 38 -3.98 -10.93 -13.36
CA LYS A 38 -4.01 -12.16 -14.14
C LYS A 38 -2.57 -12.57 -14.50
N PRO A 39 -2.23 -13.87 -14.54
CA PRO A 39 -0.87 -14.32 -14.78
C PRO A 39 -0.25 -13.82 -16.09
N ASP A 40 -1.07 -13.68 -17.15
CA ASP A 40 -0.68 -13.19 -18.48
C ASP A 40 -0.37 -11.68 -18.53
N ARG A 41 -0.78 -10.94 -17.49
CA ARG A 41 -0.57 -9.49 -17.36
C ARG A 41 0.40 -9.15 -16.22
N PHE A 42 0.95 -10.16 -15.56
CA PHE A 42 1.82 -9.98 -14.41
C PHE A 42 3.24 -9.59 -14.84
N THR A 43 3.72 -8.50 -14.26
CA THR A 43 5.15 -8.20 -14.17
C THR A 43 5.43 -7.84 -12.72
N GLU A 44 6.52 -8.33 -12.13
CA GLU A 44 6.86 -8.05 -10.73
C GLU A 44 6.95 -6.55 -10.47
N ARG A 45 7.60 -5.81 -11.38
CA ARG A 45 7.71 -4.34 -11.32
C ARG A 45 6.34 -3.67 -11.34
N GLY A 46 5.49 -3.99 -12.32
CA GLY A 46 4.18 -3.34 -12.45
C GLY A 46 3.24 -3.71 -11.30
N ALA A 47 3.32 -4.93 -10.79
CA ALA A 47 2.55 -5.37 -9.64
C ALA A 47 2.97 -4.65 -8.35
N ARG A 48 4.28 -4.45 -8.16
CA ARG A 48 4.83 -3.64 -7.07
C ARG A 48 4.34 -2.19 -7.16
N GLU A 49 4.55 -1.53 -8.30
CA GLU A 49 4.13 -0.14 -8.52
C GLU A 49 2.62 0.04 -8.25
N PHE A 50 1.80 -0.94 -8.65
CA PHE A 50 0.35 -0.90 -8.41
C PHE A 50 0.00 -1.06 -6.94
N ALA A 51 0.62 -2.03 -6.24
CA ALA A 51 0.41 -2.25 -4.81
C ALA A 51 0.88 -1.04 -3.99
N GLU A 52 2.04 -0.48 -4.31
CA GLU A 52 2.61 0.71 -3.68
C GLU A 52 1.69 1.92 -3.85
N ARG A 53 1.20 2.17 -5.06
CA ARG A 53 0.23 3.25 -5.31
C ARG A 53 -1.03 3.09 -4.47
N ASN A 54 -1.52 1.87 -4.30
CA ASN A 54 -2.69 1.60 -3.45
C ASN A 54 -2.38 1.82 -1.97
N ALA A 55 -1.18 1.44 -1.51
CA ALA A 55 -0.73 1.65 -0.14
C ALA A 55 -0.62 3.15 0.18
N ARG A 56 -0.04 3.94 -0.73
CA ARG A 56 0.05 5.41 -0.60
C ARG A 56 -1.33 6.06 -0.53
N LYS A 57 -2.29 5.61 -1.35
CA LYS A 57 -3.68 6.09 -1.30
C LYS A 57 -4.36 5.75 0.04
N SER A 58 -4.18 4.51 0.52
CA SER A 58 -4.70 4.08 1.83
C SER A 58 -4.13 4.97 2.94
N LEU A 59 -2.83 5.24 2.91
CA LEU A 59 -2.16 6.10 3.90
C LEU A 59 -2.72 7.53 3.88
N ALA A 60 -2.94 8.10 2.70
CA ALA A 60 -3.51 9.45 2.55
C ALA A 60 -4.94 9.53 3.13
N ILE A 61 -5.77 8.52 2.88
CA ILE A 61 -7.13 8.44 3.43
C ILE A 61 -7.09 8.40 4.97
N GLU A 62 -6.20 7.61 5.56
CA GLU A 62 -6.06 7.56 7.03
C GLU A 62 -5.54 8.88 7.63
N ALA A 63 -4.62 9.55 6.94
CA ALA A 63 -4.15 10.87 7.33
C ALA A 63 -5.28 11.92 7.30
N GLU A 64 -6.12 11.90 6.26
CA GLU A 64 -7.28 12.78 6.13
C GLU A 64 -8.33 12.51 7.23
N LYS A 65 -8.65 11.23 7.51
CA LYS A 65 -9.56 10.84 8.60
C LYS A 65 -9.06 11.34 9.95
N ARG A 66 -7.76 11.21 10.22
CA ARG A 66 -7.15 11.69 11.47
C ARG A 66 -7.21 13.21 11.58
N ALA A 67 -6.89 13.92 10.49
CA ALA A 67 -6.97 15.37 10.44
C ALA A 67 -8.42 15.86 10.65
N ALA A 68 -9.41 15.17 10.08
CA ALA A 68 -10.83 15.48 10.28
C ALA A 68 -11.25 15.26 11.75
N LYS A 69 -10.85 14.15 12.37
CA LYS A 69 -11.15 13.87 13.78
C LYS A 69 -10.56 14.92 14.73
N ALA A 70 -9.33 15.38 14.46
CA ALA A 70 -8.67 16.40 15.28
C ALA A 70 -9.32 17.80 15.19
N ARG A 71 -10.12 18.08 14.16
CA ARG A 71 -10.86 19.36 14.02
C ARG A 71 -12.18 19.39 14.79
N VAL A 72 -12.71 18.22 15.14
CA VAL A 72 -14.01 18.06 15.82
C VAL A 72 -13.83 17.92 17.34
N ALA A 73 -12.63 17.58 17.81
CA ALA A 73 -12.26 17.46 19.22
C ALA A 73 -11.76 18.79 19.79
#